data_AF-A0A9D5LJL9-F1
#
_entry.id   AF-A0A9D5LJL9-F1
#
_cell.length_a   1.000
_cell.length_b   1.000
_cell.length_c   1.000
_cell.angle_alpha   90.00
_cell.angle_beta   90.00
_cell.angle_gamma   90.00
#
_symmetry.space_group_name_H-M   'P 1'
#
loop_
_entity.id
_entity.type
_entity.pdbx_description
1 polymer ?
#
loop_
_entity_poly.entity_id
_entity_poly.type
_entity_poly.pdbx_seq_one_letter_code
_entity_poly.pdbx_strand_id
1 'polypeptide(L)'
;MERFNQSHEKNLELFAPTYVVREERDGAVRFRDASLTFHYVFVRGVFADVKELCAQPTNKFSFVIDRGSSDRYATIDDRRMLQFRNIAKVYKNCMPCYPIEEVDFEDGDLVEVVNGKFPGLIGRYVPKAKGKSGNIVLKVYDKLMTIAYDIKSTDVRVLEFSKNSTRPNDQIDAIVPHLLRALRLFDRGEEFPASLVGRISVFCGRMEVVKLDNRKMEAKLQALLYSACCLIGNTVAAERYLARFEKYKDSVTNEWTRGLIVLLFCVVDGDDRTMLVEEYNRLKTLNASSQLRRLIMSEYAHYLFPAEH
;
A
#
# COMPACT_ATOMS: atom_id res chain seq x y z
N MET A 1 -4.25 -30.89 22.70
CA MET A 1 -5.36 -30.57 21.79
C MET A 1 -5.95 -31.83 21.16
N GLU A 2 -5.17 -32.61 20.41
CA GLU A 2 -5.69 -33.81 19.70
C GLU A 2 -6.41 -34.81 20.60
N ARG A 3 -5.85 -35.13 21.78
CA ARG A 3 -6.52 -36.00 22.76
C ARG A 3 -7.87 -35.45 23.25
N PHE A 4 -7.99 -34.14 23.41
CA PHE A 4 -9.23 -33.49 23.83
C PHE A 4 -10.30 -33.58 22.73
N ASN A 5 -9.92 -33.25 21.50
CA ASN A 5 -10.79 -33.37 20.34
C ASN A 5 -11.32 -34.79 20.15
N GLN A 6 -10.45 -35.80 20.32
CA GLN A 6 -10.85 -37.21 20.22
C GLN A 6 -11.80 -37.64 21.34
N SER A 7 -11.55 -37.24 22.59
CA SER A 7 -12.37 -37.69 23.73
C SER A 7 -13.69 -36.95 23.90
N HIS A 8 -13.85 -35.77 23.31
CA HIS A 8 -15.06 -34.95 23.43
C HIS A 8 -15.75 -34.71 22.07
N GLU A 9 -15.32 -35.41 21.01
CA GLU A 9 -15.82 -35.27 19.63
C GLU A 9 -15.84 -33.82 19.13
N LYS A 10 -14.75 -33.08 19.37
CA LYS A 10 -14.60 -31.66 18.99
C LYS A 10 -13.61 -31.47 17.86
N ASN A 11 -13.64 -30.28 17.24
CA ASN A 11 -12.72 -29.91 16.15
C ASN A 11 -12.01 -28.57 16.44
N LEU A 12 -11.30 -28.49 17.58
CA LEU A 12 -10.52 -27.32 17.94
C LEU A 12 -9.16 -27.32 17.23
N GLU A 13 -8.75 -26.18 16.67
CA GLU A 13 -7.40 -26.00 16.11
C GLU A 13 -6.55 -25.13 17.04
N LEU A 14 -5.27 -25.49 17.21
CA LEU A 14 -4.31 -24.76 18.04
C LEU A 14 -3.24 -24.09 17.17
N PHE A 15 -2.95 -22.84 17.48
CA PHE A 15 -1.77 -22.14 16.98
C PHE A 15 -1.01 -21.49 18.14
N ALA A 16 0.25 -21.89 18.32
CA ALA A 16 1.11 -21.45 19.43
C ALA A 16 2.53 -21.21 18.91
N PRO A 17 2.83 -20.00 18.38
CA PRO A 17 4.19 -19.66 17.95
C PRO A 17 5.08 -19.36 19.16
N THR A 18 6.40 -19.43 18.96
CA THR A 18 7.38 -18.92 19.91
C THR A 18 7.51 -17.41 19.70
N TYR A 19 7.37 -16.62 20.75
CA TYR A 19 7.49 -15.17 20.66
C TYR A 19 8.94 -14.73 20.85
N VAL A 20 9.39 -13.82 19.99
CA VAL A 20 10.75 -13.26 20.03
C VAL A 20 10.70 -11.73 19.98
N VAL A 21 11.77 -11.10 20.48
CA VAL A 21 12.03 -9.67 20.30
C VAL A 21 13.22 -9.52 19.34
N ARG A 22 13.07 -8.66 18.33
CA ARG A 22 14.18 -8.26 17.46
C ARG A 22 15.12 -7.34 18.22
N GLU A 23 16.37 -7.74 18.36
CA GLU A 23 17.48 -6.92 18.83
C GLU A 23 18.40 -6.59 17.65
N GLU A 24 18.89 -5.36 17.60
CA GLU A 24 19.91 -4.93 16.66
C GLU A 24 21.16 -4.55 17.46
N ARG A 25 22.25 -5.31 17.30
CA ARG A 25 23.51 -5.10 18.00
C ARG A 25 24.66 -5.20 17.00
N ASP A 26 25.50 -4.18 16.96
CA ASP A 26 26.68 -4.10 16.07
C ASP A 26 26.34 -4.34 14.59
N GLY A 27 25.16 -3.88 14.14
CA GLY A 27 24.65 -4.07 12.77
C GLY A 27 24.13 -5.47 12.47
N ALA A 28 24.20 -6.41 13.43
CA ALA A 28 23.62 -7.74 13.32
C ALA A 28 22.22 -7.78 13.95
N VAL A 29 21.26 -8.26 13.17
CA VAL A 29 19.90 -8.52 13.64
C VAL A 29 19.86 -9.88 14.31
N ARG A 30 19.43 -9.93 15.58
CA ARG A 30 19.20 -11.17 16.32
C ARG A 30 17.78 -11.18 16.87
N PHE A 31 17.19 -12.37 16.94
CA PHE A 31 15.93 -12.58 17.64
C PHE A 31 16.25 -13.30 18.95
N ARG A 32 15.81 -12.73 20.08
CA ARG A 32 15.87 -13.40 21.38
C ARG A 32 14.47 -13.79 21.81
N ASP A 33 14.36 -14.89 22.53
CA ASP A 33 13.09 -15.31 23.12
C ASP A 33 12.52 -14.19 24.00
N ALA A 34 11.26 -13.84 23.75
CA ALA A 34 10.50 -12.92 24.58
C ALA A 34 10.06 -13.65 25.85
N SER A 35 11.04 -14.07 26.67
CA SER A 35 10.90 -15.14 27.67
C SER A 35 9.79 -14.94 28.71
N LEU A 36 9.15 -13.76 28.82
CA LEU A 36 8.17 -13.46 29.86
C LEU A 36 6.98 -12.57 29.45
N THR A 37 6.91 -12.08 28.21
CA THR A 37 5.91 -11.04 27.84
C THR A 37 4.67 -11.63 27.16
N PHE A 38 4.81 -12.74 26.43
CA PHE A 38 3.73 -13.31 25.63
C PHE A 38 3.64 -14.83 25.83
N HIS A 39 2.59 -15.28 26.51
CA HIS A 39 2.25 -16.70 26.68
C HIS A 39 0.88 -17.01 26.09
N TYR A 40 0.62 -16.49 24.89
CA TYR A 40 -0.66 -16.70 24.23
C TYR A 40 -0.66 -17.96 23.38
N VAL A 41 -1.78 -18.65 23.42
CA VAL A 41 -2.14 -19.69 22.47
C VAL A 41 -3.44 -19.28 21.81
N PHE A 42 -3.53 -19.44 20.51
CA PHE A 42 -4.72 -19.14 19.73
C PHE A 42 -5.47 -20.43 19.47
N VAL A 43 -6.76 -20.44 19.78
CA VAL A 43 -7.62 -21.60 19.57
C VAL A 43 -8.76 -21.18 18.65
N ARG A 44 -8.92 -21.89 17.54
CA ARG A 44 -10.07 -21.74 16.64
C ARG A 44 -11.11 -22.80 16.99
N GLY A 45 -12.34 -22.37 17.20
CA GLY A 45 -13.45 -23.26 17.52
C GLY A 45 -14.66 -22.51 18.08
N VAL A 46 -15.69 -23.26 18.44
CA VAL A 46 -16.89 -22.70 19.08
C VAL A 46 -16.57 -22.32 20.53
N PHE A 47 -17.07 -21.17 20.98
CA PHE A 47 -16.77 -20.65 22.32
C PHE A 47 -17.05 -21.65 23.45
N ALA A 48 -18.15 -22.42 23.36
CA ALA A 48 -18.49 -23.44 24.35
C ALA A 48 -17.41 -24.53 24.48
N ASP A 49 -16.90 -25.01 23.34
CA ASP A 49 -15.88 -26.06 23.29
C ASP A 49 -14.52 -25.55 23.81
N VAL A 50 -14.15 -24.30 23.47
CA VAL A 50 -12.94 -23.68 24.01
C VAL A 50 -13.06 -23.46 25.51
N LYS A 51 -14.25 -23.10 26.00
CA LYS A 51 -14.51 -22.94 27.43
C LYS A 51 -14.37 -24.26 28.18
N GLU A 52 -14.89 -25.35 27.61
CA GLU A 52 -14.74 -26.70 28.12
C GLU A 52 -13.26 -27.12 28.17
N LEU A 53 -12.49 -26.84 27.11
CA LEU A 53 -11.04 -27.06 27.09
C LEU A 53 -10.33 -26.32 28.23
N CYS A 54 -10.63 -25.03 28.43
CA CYS A 54 -10.01 -24.23 29.49
C CYS A 54 -10.43 -24.69 30.90
N ALA A 55 -11.62 -25.24 31.07
CA ALA A 55 -12.13 -25.69 32.37
C ALA A 55 -11.55 -27.03 32.84
N GLN A 56 -10.80 -27.75 31.99
CA GLN A 56 -10.20 -29.02 32.40
C GLN A 56 -9.20 -28.82 33.56
N PRO A 57 -9.26 -29.63 34.62
CA PRO A 57 -8.40 -29.46 35.80
C PRO A 57 -6.89 -29.47 35.53
N THR A 58 -6.47 -30.12 34.44
CA THR A 58 -5.07 -30.20 34.02
C THR A 58 -4.60 -28.98 33.22
N ASN A 59 -5.52 -28.15 32.72
CA ASN A 59 -5.21 -27.02 31.87
C ASN A 59 -5.14 -25.74 32.72
N LYS A 60 -4.09 -24.93 32.48
CA LYS A 60 -3.86 -23.66 33.19
C LYS A 60 -4.08 -22.45 32.27
N PHE A 61 -4.98 -22.58 31.31
CA PHE A 61 -5.26 -21.52 30.35
C PHE A 61 -6.39 -20.62 30.85
N SER A 62 -6.21 -19.31 30.66
CA SER A 62 -7.22 -18.31 30.93
C SER A 62 -7.53 -17.57 29.64
N PHE A 63 -8.80 -17.22 29.43
CA PHE A 63 -9.18 -16.35 28.33
C PHE A 63 -8.56 -14.96 28.51
N VAL A 64 -8.08 -14.39 27.42
CA VAL A 64 -7.62 -13.00 27.39
C VAL A 64 -8.85 -12.10 27.40
N ILE A 65 -8.92 -11.21 28.40
CA ILE A 65 -9.98 -10.20 28.47
C ILE A 65 -9.62 -9.08 27.51
N ASP A 66 -10.55 -8.78 26.61
CA ASP A 66 -10.47 -7.57 25.81
C ASP A 66 -11.27 -6.47 26.51
N ARG A 67 -10.61 -5.35 26.82
CA ARG A 67 -11.25 -4.18 27.44
C ARG A 67 -11.47 -3.05 26.43
N GLY A 68 -10.97 -3.21 25.20
CA GLY A 68 -11.10 -2.23 24.11
C GLY A 68 -12.21 -2.58 23.11
N SER A 69 -12.63 -3.84 23.06
CA SER A 69 -13.69 -4.31 22.17
C SER A 69 -15.07 -4.40 22.85
N SER A 70 -16.13 -4.55 22.05
CA SER A 70 -17.48 -4.87 22.54
C SER A 70 -17.59 -6.27 23.15
N ASP A 71 -16.66 -7.16 22.83
CA ASP A 71 -16.62 -8.53 23.33
C ASP A 71 -15.82 -8.61 24.62
N ARG A 72 -16.27 -9.46 25.56
CA ARG A 72 -15.60 -9.69 26.84
C ARG A 72 -14.20 -10.33 26.69
N TYR A 73 -14.01 -11.12 25.64
CA TYR A 73 -12.80 -11.90 25.40
C TYR A 73 -12.18 -11.48 24.07
N ALA A 74 -10.85 -11.54 23.99
CA ALA A 74 -10.14 -11.24 22.74
C ALA A 74 -10.49 -12.30 21.68
N THR A 75 -11.07 -11.84 20.59
CA THR A 75 -11.40 -12.64 19.41
C THR A 75 -10.60 -12.14 18.21
N ILE A 76 -10.27 -13.06 17.29
CA ILE A 76 -9.55 -12.73 16.05
C ILE A 76 -10.28 -13.43 14.92
N ASP A 77 -10.57 -12.70 13.86
CA ASP A 77 -11.19 -13.26 12.67
C ASP A 77 -10.22 -14.17 11.89
N ASP A 78 -10.79 -15.12 11.13
CA ASP A 78 -10.03 -16.11 10.36
C ASP A 78 -9.02 -15.46 9.38
N ARG A 79 -9.33 -14.27 8.83
CA ARG A 79 -8.45 -13.58 7.89
C ARG A 79 -7.22 -13.01 8.59
N ARG A 80 -7.40 -12.30 9.71
CA ARG A 80 -6.27 -11.80 10.52
C ARG A 80 -5.42 -12.96 11.06
N MET A 81 -6.05 -14.03 11.52
CA MET A 81 -5.34 -15.23 11.99
C MET A 81 -4.53 -15.89 10.87
N LEU A 82 -5.07 -15.97 9.65
CA LEU A 82 -4.35 -16.49 8.49
C LEU A 82 -3.10 -15.65 8.17
N GLN A 83 -3.22 -14.32 8.18
CA GLN A 83 -2.09 -13.41 7.96
C GLN A 83 -1.02 -13.55 9.04
N PHE A 84 -1.44 -13.65 10.29
CA PHE A 84 -0.56 -13.87 11.43
C PHE A 84 0.21 -15.21 11.31
N ARG A 85 -0.48 -16.30 10.94
CA ARG A 85 0.14 -17.61 10.67
C ARG A 85 1.10 -17.57 9.48
N ASN A 86 0.79 -16.80 8.43
CA ASN A 86 1.67 -16.68 7.26
C ASN A 86 2.99 -15.98 7.62
N ILE A 87 2.94 -14.92 8.41
CA ILE A 87 4.16 -14.27 8.93
C ILE A 87 4.95 -15.26 9.80
N ALA A 88 4.28 -15.97 10.71
CA ALA A 88 4.94 -16.94 11.58
C ALA A 88 5.65 -18.04 10.78
N LYS A 89 5.05 -18.56 9.71
CA LYS A 89 5.70 -19.53 8.81
C LYS A 89 7.01 -19.00 8.23
N VAL A 90 7.04 -17.74 7.77
CA VAL A 90 8.26 -17.11 7.23
C VAL A 90 9.35 -17.02 8.29
N TYR A 91 8.97 -16.74 9.54
CA TYR A 91 9.91 -16.71 10.66
C TYR A 91 10.09 -18.08 11.36
N LYS A 92 9.69 -19.18 10.72
CA LYS A 92 9.82 -20.55 11.28
C LYS A 92 9.21 -20.70 12.69
N ASN A 93 8.07 -20.04 12.90
CA ASN A 93 7.34 -19.91 14.16
C ASN A 93 8.05 -19.12 15.28
N CYS A 94 9.15 -18.43 14.99
CA CYS A 94 9.78 -17.45 15.90
C CYS A 94 9.23 -16.05 15.60
N MET A 95 8.09 -15.71 16.20
CA MET A 95 7.29 -14.56 15.84
C MET A 95 7.72 -13.27 16.57
N PRO A 96 8.12 -12.22 15.84
CA PRO A 96 8.40 -10.92 16.45
C PRO A 96 7.09 -10.26 16.86
N CYS A 97 6.84 -10.18 18.17
CA CYS A 97 5.63 -9.59 18.73
C CYS A 97 5.97 -8.47 19.71
N TYR A 98 5.12 -7.45 19.71
CA TYR A 98 5.30 -6.23 20.51
C TYR A 98 3.96 -5.81 21.12
N PRO A 99 3.96 -5.20 22.32
CA PRO A 99 2.83 -4.44 22.82
C PRO A 99 2.49 -3.31 21.84
N ILE A 100 1.22 -2.97 21.70
CA ILE A 100 0.79 -1.95 20.72
C ILE A 100 1.27 -0.55 21.11
N GLU A 101 1.50 -0.32 22.40
CA GLU A 101 1.96 0.95 22.96
C GLU A 101 3.40 1.32 22.54
N GLU A 102 4.15 0.36 21.97
CA GLU A 102 5.55 0.56 21.55
C GLU A 102 5.69 1.07 20.11
N VAL A 103 4.59 1.16 19.33
CA VAL A 103 4.65 1.57 17.92
C VAL A 103 3.53 2.55 17.60
N ASP A 104 3.89 3.70 17.04
CA ASP A 104 2.93 4.64 16.47
C ASP A 104 2.31 4.05 15.19
N PHE A 105 1.07 3.56 15.31
CA PHE A 105 0.37 2.80 14.28
C PHE A 105 -0.32 3.69 13.22
N GLU A 106 -0.53 4.97 13.53
CA GLU A 106 -1.43 5.86 12.76
C GLU A 106 -0.76 6.52 11.55
N ASP A 107 0.57 6.43 11.43
CA ASP A 107 1.35 7.16 10.43
C ASP A 107 1.61 6.40 9.11
N GLY A 108 1.09 5.17 8.97
CA GLY A 108 1.33 4.27 7.84
C GLY A 108 0.17 4.12 6.84
N ASP A 109 0.51 3.99 5.55
CA ASP A 109 -0.47 3.60 4.53
C ASP A 109 -0.95 2.16 4.78
N LEU A 110 -2.23 1.89 4.57
CA LEU A 110 -2.72 0.51 4.51
C LEU A 110 -2.29 -0.08 3.18
N VAL A 111 -1.49 -1.14 3.22
CA VAL A 111 -0.97 -1.78 2.01
C VAL A 111 -1.25 -3.27 2.02
N GLU A 112 -1.21 -3.87 0.83
CA GLU A 112 -1.12 -5.31 0.64
C GLU A 112 0.20 -5.66 -0.03
N VAL A 113 0.89 -6.66 0.50
CA VAL A 113 2.07 -7.26 -0.14
C VAL A 113 1.61 -8.10 -1.32
N VAL A 114 2.04 -7.74 -2.52
CA VAL A 114 1.74 -8.48 -3.76
C VAL A 114 2.90 -9.37 -4.18
N ASN A 115 4.13 -9.01 -3.82
CA ASN A 115 5.34 -9.73 -4.19
C ASN A 115 6.24 -10.02 -2.97
N GLY A 116 7.24 -10.88 -3.15
CA GLY A 116 8.24 -11.17 -2.11
C GLY A 116 7.80 -12.24 -1.12
N LYS A 117 8.21 -12.12 0.15
CA LYS A 117 8.10 -13.19 1.15
C LYS A 117 6.72 -13.32 1.81
N PHE A 118 5.89 -12.29 1.72
CA PHE A 118 4.63 -12.21 2.47
C PHE A 118 3.41 -11.92 1.58
N PRO A 119 3.23 -12.55 0.41
CA PRO A 119 2.11 -12.24 -0.48
C PRO A 119 0.75 -12.38 0.22
N GLY A 120 -0.15 -11.43 -0.02
CA GLY A 120 -1.47 -11.32 0.61
C GLY A 120 -1.49 -10.76 2.03
N LEU A 121 -0.32 -10.42 2.60
CA LEU A 121 -0.26 -9.74 3.89
C LEU A 121 -0.79 -8.32 3.75
N ILE A 122 -1.74 -7.94 4.61
CA ILE A 122 -2.30 -6.60 4.69
C ILE A 122 -1.96 -6.00 6.05
N GLY A 123 -1.44 -4.78 6.06
CA GLY A 123 -1.11 -4.07 7.29
C GLY A 123 -0.67 -2.64 7.03
N ARG A 124 -0.26 -1.94 8.08
CA ARG A 124 0.22 -0.56 7.99
C ARG A 124 1.70 -0.56 7.59
N TYR A 125 2.02 0.07 6.47
CA TYR A 125 3.39 0.19 5.98
C TYR A 125 4.09 1.38 6.63
N VAL A 126 5.18 1.08 7.35
CA VAL A 126 6.05 2.06 8.00
C VAL A 126 7.36 2.14 7.20
N PRO A 127 7.57 3.17 6.36
CA PRO A 127 8.78 3.30 5.58
C PRO A 127 10.01 3.52 6.47
N LYS A 128 11.15 2.89 6.13
CA LYS A 128 12.43 3.21 6.78
C LYS A 128 12.96 4.55 6.26
N ALA A 129 13.50 5.37 7.15
CA ALA A 129 14.10 6.65 6.78
C ALA A 129 15.18 6.44 5.69
N LYS A 130 15.05 7.17 4.57
CA LYS A 130 15.98 7.13 3.43
C LYS A 130 16.15 5.74 2.76
N GLY A 131 15.23 4.80 3.02
CA GLY A 131 15.27 3.44 2.49
C GLY A 131 14.31 3.19 1.31
N LYS A 132 14.54 2.09 0.59
CA LYS A 132 13.59 1.54 -0.43
C LYS A 132 12.68 0.45 0.15
N SER A 133 12.75 0.24 1.46
CA SER A 133 11.99 -0.75 2.20
C SER A 133 11.38 -0.13 3.45
N GLY A 134 10.43 -0.84 4.00
CA GLY A 134 9.70 -0.50 5.20
C GLY A 134 9.35 -1.77 5.95
N ASN A 135 8.65 -1.58 7.05
CA ASN A 135 8.08 -2.68 7.82
C ASN A 135 6.57 -2.64 7.65
N ILE A 136 5.94 -3.81 7.66
CA ILE A 136 4.48 -3.89 7.75
C ILE A 136 4.12 -4.28 9.17
N VAL A 137 3.34 -3.42 9.80
CA VAL A 137 2.78 -3.62 11.12
C VAL A 137 1.40 -4.26 10.98
N LEU A 138 1.20 -5.41 11.61
CA LEU A 138 -0.07 -6.11 11.68
C LEU A 138 -0.57 -6.10 13.12
N LYS A 139 -1.73 -5.48 13.35
CA LYS A 139 -2.47 -5.60 14.61
C LYS A 139 -3.15 -6.97 14.65
N VAL A 140 -2.79 -7.80 15.64
CA VAL A 140 -3.31 -9.16 15.81
C VAL A 140 -4.61 -9.11 16.61
N TYR A 141 -4.59 -8.40 17.74
CA TYR A 141 -5.76 -7.97 18.51
C TYR A 141 -5.42 -6.66 19.26
N ASP A 142 -6.30 -6.17 20.13
CA ASP A 142 -6.18 -4.85 20.78
C ASP A 142 -4.88 -4.57 21.54
N LYS A 143 -4.13 -5.58 22.00
CA LYS A 143 -2.87 -5.38 22.75
C LYS A 143 -1.65 -6.07 22.15
N LEU A 144 -1.79 -6.72 20.99
CA LEU A 144 -0.70 -7.46 20.38
C LEU A 144 -0.58 -7.10 18.91
N MET A 145 0.65 -6.75 18.53
CA MET A 145 1.02 -6.55 17.14
C MET A 145 2.25 -7.36 16.78
N THR A 146 2.41 -7.59 15.48
CA THR A 146 3.59 -8.22 14.90
C THR A 146 4.10 -7.40 13.73
N ILE A 147 5.36 -7.62 13.37
CA ILE A 147 6.04 -6.87 12.32
C ILE A 147 6.62 -7.82 11.26
N ALA A 148 6.24 -7.60 10.01
CA ALA A 148 6.95 -8.12 8.85
C ALA A 148 8.04 -7.11 8.44
N TYR A 149 9.31 -7.49 8.61
CA TYR A 149 10.45 -6.61 8.37
C TYR A 149 10.90 -6.60 6.91
N ASP A 150 11.52 -5.50 6.49
CA ASP A 150 12.28 -5.38 5.25
C ASP A 150 11.47 -5.65 3.96
N ILE A 151 10.23 -5.14 3.95
CA ILE A 151 9.35 -5.20 2.79
C ILE A 151 9.72 -4.08 1.82
N LYS A 152 10.00 -4.41 0.56
CA LYS A 152 10.31 -3.39 -0.46
C LYS A 152 9.06 -2.58 -0.79
N SER A 153 9.21 -1.28 -1.04
CA SER A 153 8.08 -0.43 -1.47
C SER A 153 7.51 -0.84 -2.83
N THR A 154 8.30 -1.50 -3.67
CA THR A 154 7.87 -2.05 -4.97
C THR A 154 7.02 -3.31 -4.85
N ASP A 155 7.04 -3.97 -3.69
CA ASP A 155 6.41 -5.26 -3.49
C ASP A 155 5.01 -5.12 -2.87
N VAL A 156 4.54 -3.89 -2.67
CA VAL A 156 3.26 -3.59 -2.03
C VAL A 156 2.40 -2.69 -2.90
N ARG A 157 1.08 -2.92 -2.84
CA ARG A 157 0.07 -2.00 -3.37
C ARG A 157 -0.65 -1.28 -2.24
N VAL A 158 -0.96 -0.01 -2.47
CA VAL A 158 -1.67 0.84 -1.51
C VAL A 158 -3.16 0.53 -1.61
N LEU A 159 -3.76 0.21 -0.46
CA LEU A 159 -5.21 0.05 -0.33
C LEU A 159 -5.84 1.37 0.12
N GLU A 160 -5.24 2.02 1.12
CA GLU A 160 -5.71 3.29 1.67
C GLU A 160 -4.51 4.11 2.15
N PHE A 161 -4.51 5.40 1.88
CA PHE A 161 -3.49 6.30 2.43
C PHE A 161 -3.73 6.61 3.91
N SER A 162 -2.67 6.96 4.65
CA SER A 162 -2.83 7.44 6.02
C SER A 162 -3.59 8.77 6.08
N LYS A 163 -4.52 8.91 7.04
CA LYS A 163 -5.44 10.06 7.14
C LYS A 163 -4.77 11.37 7.54
N ASN A 164 -3.63 11.29 8.21
CA ASN A 164 -2.95 12.46 8.81
C ASN A 164 -1.80 12.99 7.94
N SER A 165 -1.73 12.63 6.65
CA SER A 165 -0.56 12.96 5.83
C SER A 165 -0.89 13.71 4.54
N THR A 166 -0.04 14.69 4.19
CA THR A 166 0.02 15.29 2.84
C THR A 166 0.69 14.35 1.83
N ARG A 167 1.28 13.25 2.32
CA ARG A 167 2.00 12.23 1.55
C ARG A 167 1.23 11.64 0.37
N PRO A 168 -0.13 11.56 0.32
CA PRO A 168 -0.81 11.01 -0.84
C PRO A 168 -0.54 11.82 -2.11
N ASN A 169 -0.56 13.15 -2.01
CA ASN A 169 -0.24 14.00 -3.15
C ASN A 169 1.23 13.81 -3.56
N ASP A 170 2.16 13.77 -2.61
CA ASP A 170 3.58 13.57 -2.90
C ASP A 170 3.86 12.21 -3.56
N GLN A 171 3.21 11.14 -3.08
CA GLN A 171 3.33 9.79 -3.65
C GLN A 171 2.74 9.69 -5.06
N ILE A 172 1.61 10.36 -5.31
CA ILE A 172 0.99 10.42 -6.64
C ILE A 172 1.83 11.29 -7.58
N ASP A 173 2.32 12.44 -7.11
CA ASP A 173 3.10 13.38 -7.94
C ASP A 173 4.51 12.90 -8.26
N ALA A 174 5.06 11.98 -7.47
CA ALA A 174 6.38 11.40 -7.70
C ALA A 174 6.53 10.74 -9.08
N ILE A 175 5.43 10.29 -9.70
CA ILE A 175 5.47 9.69 -11.04
C ILE A 175 5.54 10.74 -12.16
N VAL A 176 5.07 11.98 -11.92
CA VAL A 176 4.83 12.96 -12.98
C VAL A 176 6.09 13.25 -13.80
N PRO A 177 7.27 13.51 -13.22
CA PRO A 177 8.48 13.75 -14.03
C PRO A 177 8.86 12.56 -14.93
N HIS A 178 8.51 11.34 -14.52
CA HIS A 178 8.77 10.14 -15.29
C HIS A 178 7.76 9.95 -16.42
N LEU A 179 6.49 10.27 -16.18
CA LEU A 179 5.49 10.29 -17.25
C LEU A 179 5.83 11.36 -18.28
N LEU A 180 6.19 12.57 -17.87
CA LEU A 180 6.56 13.63 -18.81
C LEU A 180 7.78 13.24 -19.67
N ARG A 181 8.78 12.59 -19.08
CA ARG A 181 9.89 12.00 -19.86
C ARG A 181 9.41 10.92 -20.83
N ALA A 182 8.50 10.04 -20.40
CA ALA A 182 7.97 8.98 -21.25
C ALA A 182 7.13 9.54 -22.41
N LEU A 183 6.35 10.60 -22.17
CA LEU A 183 5.58 11.30 -23.21
C LEU A 183 6.49 11.80 -24.34
N ARG A 184 7.66 12.38 -24.02
CA ARG A 184 8.60 12.82 -25.06
C ARG A 184 9.14 11.68 -25.92
N LEU A 185 9.47 10.56 -25.29
CA LEU A 185 9.95 9.39 -26.00
C LEU A 185 8.82 8.81 -26.88
N PHE A 186 7.60 8.78 -26.34
CA PHE A 186 6.41 8.31 -27.03
C PHE A 186 6.10 9.14 -28.28
N ASP A 187 6.08 10.46 -28.15
CA ASP A 187 5.83 11.42 -29.24
C ASP A 187 6.84 11.27 -30.39
N ARG A 188 8.09 10.92 -30.07
CA ARG A 188 9.15 10.68 -31.06
C ARG A 188 9.20 9.26 -31.61
N GLY A 189 8.36 8.35 -31.11
CA GLY A 189 8.43 6.92 -31.43
C GLY A 189 9.71 6.24 -30.94
N GLU A 190 10.36 6.78 -29.90
CA GLU A 190 11.58 6.21 -29.31
C GLU A 190 11.25 5.11 -28.29
N GLU A 191 12.11 4.08 -28.21
CA GLU A 191 11.99 3.03 -27.21
C GLU A 191 12.22 3.54 -25.78
N PHE A 192 11.48 2.97 -24.83
CA PHE A 192 11.61 3.37 -23.43
C PHE A 192 12.75 2.60 -22.74
N PRO A 193 13.61 3.28 -21.97
CA PRO A 193 14.57 2.60 -21.12
C PRO A 193 13.86 1.64 -20.15
N ALA A 194 14.39 0.42 -19.97
CA ALA A 194 13.79 -0.59 -19.10
C ALA A 194 13.56 -0.09 -17.65
N SER A 195 14.42 0.81 -17.16
CA SER A 195 14.27 1.44 -15.85
C SER A 195 13.07 2.38 -15.75
N LEU A 196 12.67 3.02 -16.86
CA LEU A 196 11.50 3.88 -16.95
C LEU A 196 10.23 3.03 -17.01
N VAL A 197 10.21 2.00 -17.86
CA VAL A 197 9.10 1.02 -17.94
C VAL A 197 8.84 0.42 -16.57
N GLY A 198 9.88 -0.12 -15.91
CA GLY A 198 9.76 -0.71 -14.58
C GLY A 198 9.20 0.26 -13.53
N ARG A 199 9.56 1.55 -13.60
CA ARG A 199 9.03 2.57 -12.69
C ARG A 199 7.55 2.85 -12.93
N ILE A 200 7.13 2.94 -14.20
CA ILE A 200 5.73 3.16 -14.57
C ILE A 200 4.88 1.94 -14.19
N SER A 201 5.37 0.73 -14.45
CA SER A 201 4.70 -0.52 -14.06
C SER A 201 4.54 -0.63 -12.54
N VAL A 202 5.57 -0.29 -11.76
CA VAL A 202 5.48 -0.26 -10.29
C VAL A 202 4.43 0.74 -9.83
N PHE A 203 4.37 1.93 -10.42
CA PHE A 203 3.34 2.92 -10.08
C PHE A 203 1.93 2.39 -10.35
N CYS A 204 1.71 1.81 -11.53
CA CYS A 204 0.41 1.24 -11.91
C CYS A 204 -0.02 0.14 -10.93
N GLY A 205 0.87 -0.83 -10.65
CA GLY A 205 0.57 -1.92 -9.71
C GLY A 205 0.38 -1.45 -8.27
N ARG A 206 1.17 -0.45 -7.84
CA ARG A 206 1.09 0.09 -6.49
C ARG A 206 -0.20 0.87 -6.23
N MET A 207 -0.74 1.56 -7.24
CA MET A 207 -1.91 2.44 -7.10
C MET A 207 -3.21 1.84 -7.67
N GLU A 208 -3.19 0.61 -8.20
CA GLU A 208 -4.31 0.04 -8.96
C GLU A 208 -5.66 0.03 -8.20
N VAL A 209 -5.61 -0.27 -6.90
CA VAL A 209 -6.78 -0.56 -6.06
C VAL A 209 -6.95 0.44 -4.91
N VAL A 210 -6.16 1.51 -4.90
CA VAL A 210 -6.22 2.48 -3.80
C VAL A 210 -7.59 3.14 -3.75
N LYS A 211 -8.14 3.25 -2.54
CA LYS A 211 -9.37 3.99 -2.29
C LYS A 211 -9.02 5.41 -1.88
N LEU A 212 -9.60 6.39 -2.57
CA LEU A 212 -9.47 7.80 -2.25
C LEU A 212 -10.84 8.38 -1.88
N ASP A 213 -10.90 9.05 -0.74
CA ASP A 213 -12.10 9.78 -0.31
C ASP A 213 -12.16 11.21 -0.91
N ASN A 214 -11.30 11.52 -1.88
CA ASN A 214 -11.19 12.84 -2.49
C ASN A 214 -11.35 12.76 -4.01
N ARG A 215 -12.47 13.27 -4.52
CA ARG A 215 -12.81 13.26 -5.96
C ARG A 215 -11.76 13.95 -6.84
N LYS A 216 -11.14 15.03 -6.37
CA LYS A 216 -10.11 15.77 -7.14
C LYS A 216 -8.84 14.94 -7.30
N MET A 217 -8.46 14.27 -6.21
CA MET A 217 -7.30 13.38 -6.19
C MET A 217 -7.57 12.10 -6.98
N GLU A 218 -8.80 11.59 -6.93
CA GLU A 218 -9.27 10.49 -7.76
C GLU A 218 -9.12 10.83 -9.25
N ALA A 219 -9.69 11.95 -9.71
CA ALA A 219 -9.56 12.38 -11.10
C ALA A 219 -8.09 12.47 -11.55
N LYS A 220 -7.23 13.09 -10.73
CA LYS A 220 -5.79 13.18 -11.02
C LYS A 220 -5.12 11.81 -11.10
N LEU A 221 -5.37 10.93 -10.15
CA LEU A 221 -4.78 9.59 -10.14
C LEU A 221 -5.25 8.77 -11.36
N GLN A 222 -6.55 8.81 -11.67
CA GLN A 222 -7.09 8.09 -12.82
C GLN A 222 -6.48 8.58 -14.14
N ALA A 223 -6.29 9.89 -14.31
CA ALA A 223 -5.59 10.44 -15.47
C ALA A 223 -4.12 9.99 -15.56
N LEU A 224 -3.39 9.99 -14.43
CA LEU A 224 -2.00 9.51 -14.39
C LEU A 224 -1.90 8.01 -14.71
N LEU A 225 -2.82 7.19 -14.19
CA LEU A 225 -2.88 5.75 -14.44
C LEU A 225 -3.29 5.44 -15.89
N TYR A 226 -4.22 6.20 -16.45
CA TYR A 226 -4.58 6.12 -17.86
C TYR A 226 -3.36 6.30 -18.75
N SER A 227 -2.70 7.45 -18.67
CA SER A 227 -1.54 7.76 -19.51
C SER A 227 -0.37 6.83 -19.26
N ALA A 228 -0.12 6.45 -18.01
CA ALA A 228 0.87 5.43 -17.67
C ALA A 228 0.62 4.09 -18.38
N CYS A 229 -0.64 3.64 -18.41
CA CYS A 229 -1.02 2.38 -19.05
C CYS A 229 -0.92 2.45 -20.57
N CYS A 230 -1.35 3.55 -21.19
CA CYS A 230 -1.18 3.72 -22.64
C CYS A 230 0.30 3.72 -23.03
N LEU A 231 1.14 4.45 -22.29
CA LEU A 231 2.58 4.51 -22.53
C LEU A 231 3.25 3.13 -22.50
N ILE A 232 2.84 2.24 -21.58
CA ILE A 232 3.40 0.88 -21.49
C ILE A 232 2.60 -0.16 -22.29
N GLY A 233 1.63 0.26 -23.11
CA GLY A 233 0.84 -0.61 -23.99
C GLY A 233 -0.24 -1.46 -23.30
N ASN A 234 -0.66 -1.13 -22.08
CA ASN A 234 -1.72 -1.82 -21.37
C ASN A 234 -3.10 -1.17 -21.62
N THR A 235 -3.65 -1.41 -22.81
CA THR A 235 -4.90 -0.78 -23.28
C THR A 235 -6.11 -1.13 -22.42
N VAL A 236 -6.24 -2.39 -21.98
CA VAL A 236 -7.36 -2.85 -21.14
C VAL A 236 -7.39 -2.11 -19.80
N ALA A 237 -6.23 -1.91 -19.17
CA ALA A 237 -6.17 -1.12 -17.94
C ALA A 237 -6.43 0.37 -18.20
N ALA A 238 -5.91 0.90 -19.30
CA ALA A 238 -6.13 2.29 -19.69
C ALA A 238 -7.63 2.61 -19.81
N GLU A 239 -8.40 1.82 -20.56
CA GLU A 239 -9.85 2.01 -20.73
C GLU A 239 -10.60 2.05 -19.39
N ARG A 240 -10.23 1.19 -18.45
CA ARG A 240 -10.80 1.19 -17.09
C ARG A 240 -10.52 2.49 -16.34
N TYR A 241 -9.31 3.02 -16.47
CA TYR A 241 -8.91 4.26 -15.81
C TYR A 241 -9.54 5.49 -16.47
N LEU A 242 -9.66 5.51 -17.79
CA LEU A 242 -10.40 6.53 -18.52
C LEU A 242 -11.87 6.57 -18.08
N ALA A 243 -12.55 5.42 -18.05
CA ALA A 243 -13.94 5.33 -17.60
C ALA A 243 -14.15 5.80 -16.14
N ARG A 244 -13.14 5.66 -15.28
CA ARG A 244 -13.17 6.20 -13.91
C ARG A 244 -12.89 7.70 -13.89
N PHE A 245 -11.91 8.16 -14.65
CA PHE A 245 -11.58 9.58 -14.80
C PHE A 245 -12.81 10.40 -15.22
N GLU A 246 -13.56 9.92 -16.21
CA GLU A 246 -14.77 10.56 -16.73
C GLU A 246 -15.83 10.83 -15.64
N LYS A 247 -15.90 10.01 -14.60
CA LYS A 247 -16.84 10.20 -13.47
C LYS A 247 -16.45 11.35 -12.54
N TYR A 248 -15.18 11.74 -12.54
CA TYR A 248 -14.62 12.70 -11.59
C TYR A 248 -13.98 13.92 -12.25
N LYS A 249 -13.89 13.97 -13.59
CA LYS A 249 -13.22 15.05 -14.33
C LYS A 249 -13.70 16.45 -13.94
N ASP A 250 -15.00 16.63 -13.72
CA ASP A 250 -15.60 17.93 -13.38
C ASP A 250 -15.22 18.41 -11.97
N SER A 251 -14.62 17.56 -11.14
CA SER A 251 -14.12 17.94 -9.82
C SER A 251 -12.76 18.64 -9.86
N VAL A 252 -12.05 18.60 -11.00
CA VAL A 252 -10.71 19.19 -11.16
C VAL A 252 -10.84 20.71 -11.30
N THR A 253 -10.65 21.43 -10.19
CA THR A 253 -10.72 22.89 -10.17
C THR A 253 -9.36 23.58 -10.28
N ASN A 254 -8.25 22.85 -10.04
CA ASN A 254 -6.91 23.43 -10.06
C ASN A 254 -6.38 23.48 -11.49
N GLU A 255 -6.01 24.67 -11.97
CA GLU A 255 -5.61 24.89 -13.36
C GLU A 255 -4.36 24.10 -13.75
N TRP A 256 -3.38 23.98 -12.84
CA TRP A 256 -2.17 23.18 -13.08
C TRP A 256 -2.46 21.68 -13.17
N THR A 257 -3.43 21.18 -12.41
CA THR A 257 -3.85 19.78 -12.47
C THR A 257 -4.60 19.52 -13.78
N ARG A 258 -5.51 20.43 -14.17
CA ARG A 258 -6.18 20.36 -15.47
C ARG A 258 -5.16 20.40 -16.61
N GLY A 259 -4.22 21.34 -16.56
CA GLY A 259 -3.14 21.46 -17.54
C GLY A 259 -2.27 20.21 -17.64
N LEU A 260 -1.95 19.56 -16.52
CA LEU A 260 -1.26 18.27 -16.55
C LEU A 260 -2.09 17.18 -17.24
N ILE A 261 -3.38 17.09 -16.93
CA ILE A 261 -4.28 16.09 -17.51
C ILE A 261 -4.43 16.29 -19.02
N VAL A 262 -4.65 17.53 -19.47
CA VAL A 262 -4.76 17.86 -20.90
C VAL A 262 -3.48 17.47 -21.64
N LEU A 263 -2.31 17.84 -21.10
CA LEU A 263 -1.03 17.47 -21.67
C LEU A 263 -0.87 15.95 -21.82
N LEU A 264 -1.21 15.22 -20.76
CA LEU A 264 -1.12 13.77 -20.71
C LEU A 264 -2.04 13.10 -21.75
N PHE A 265 -3.26 13.60 -21.92
CA PHE A 265 -4.26 13.02 -22.81
C PHE A 265 -3.95 13.34 -24.27
N CYS A 266 -3.71 14.62 -24.60
CA CYS A 266 -3.43 15.03 -25.98
C CYS A 266 -2.23 14.29 -26.59
N VAL A 267 -1.15 14.10 -25.81
CA VAL A 267 0.05 13.42 -26.32
C VAL A 267 -0.16 11.91 -26.47
N VAL A 268 -0.89 11.27 -25.55
CA VAL A 268 -1.13 9.83 -25.57
C VAL A 268 -2.17 9.43 -26.62
N ASP A 269 -3.22 10.24 -26.77
CA ASP A 269 -4.32 9.97 -27.71
C ASP A 269 -3.98 10.43 -29.13
N GLY A 270 -2.87 11.16 -29.29
CA GLY A 270 -2.41 11.68 -30.58
C GLY A 270 -3.29 12.81 -31.12
N ASP A 271 -4.06 13.47 -30.26
CA ASP A 271 -5.18 14.33 -30.66
C ASP A 271 -5.15 15.72 -30.01
N ASP A 272 -5.59 16.68 -30.81
CA ASP A 272 -5.97 18.06 -30.46
C ASP A 272 -4.84 19.03 -30.02
N ARG A 273 -4.02 19.44 -31.00
CA ARG A 273 -3.09 20.58 -30.86
C ARG A 273 -3.80 21.88 -30.46
N THR A 274 -5.07 22.05 -30.80
CA THR A 274 -5.85 23.24 -30.45
C THR A 274 -6.07 23.30 -28.94
N MET A 275 -6.47 22.18 -28.34
CA MET A 275 -6.63 22.06 -26.89
C MET A 275 -5.32 22.33 -26.14
N LEU A 276 -4.18 21.84 -26.65
CA LEU A 276 -2.87 22.15 -26.09
C LEU A 276 -2.54 23.65 -26.14
N VAL A 277 -2.83 24.33 -27.26
CA VAL A 277 -2.59 25.77 -27.41
C VAL A 277 -3.48 26.58 -26.45
N GLU A 278 -4.77 26.26 -26.38
CA GLU A 278 -5.68 26.94 -25.47
C GLU A 278 -5.24 26.80 -24.02
N GLU A 279 -4.88 25.58 -23.61
CA GLU A 279 -4.49 25.31 -22.23
C GLU A 279 -3.12 25.92 -21.89
N TYR A 280 -2.17 25.92 -22.82
CA TYR A 280 -0.92 26.64 -22.67
C TYR A 280 -1.12 28.14 -22.46
N ASN A 281 -1.99 28.77 -23.26
CA ASN A 281 -2.32 30.19 -23.11
C ASN A 281 -2.96 30.49 -21.75
N ARG A 282 -3.84 29.60 -21.26
CA ARG A 282 -4.42 29.71 -19.91
C ARG A 282 -3.33 29.63 -18.84
N LEU A 283 -2.48 28.61 -18.87
CA LEU A 283 -1.40 28.41 -17.88
C LEU A 283 -0.37 29.54 -17.88
N LYS A 284 -0.07 30.14 -19.04
CA LYS A 284 0.91 31.25 -19.17
C LYS A 284 0.52 32.49 -18.37
N THR A 285 -0.77 32.67 -18.08
CA THR A 285 -1.25 33.78 -17.23
C THR A 285 -1.04 33.53 -15.74
N LEU A 286 -0.65 32.30 -15.35
CA LEU A 286 -0.47 31.88 -13.96
C LEU A 286 1.01 31.86 -13.57
N ASN A 287 1.30 32.11 -12.29
CA ASN A 287 2.65 32.01 -11.77
C ASN A 287 3.08 30.54 -11.52
N ALA A 288 4.11 30.10 -12.24
CA ALA A 288 4.73 28.79 -12.09
C ALA A 288 5.71 28.74 -10.90
N SER A 289 5.20 28.93 -9.68
CA SER A 289 6.04 29.04 -8.47
C SER A 289 6.74 27.75 -8.04
N SER A 290 6.23 26.57 -8.41
CA SER A 290 6.84 25.28 -8.05
C SER A 290 7.63 24.66 -9.22
N GLN A 291 8.58 23.78 -8.90
CA GLN A 291 9.36 23.06 -9.91
C GLN A 291 8.47 22.22 -10.83
N LEU A 292 7.44 21.57 -10.30
CA LEU A 292 6.50 20.76 -11.09
C LEU A 292 5.74 21.63 -12.11
N ARG A 293 5.29 22.82 -11.71
CA ARG A 293 4.60 23.76 -12.61
C ARG A 293 5.50 24.24 -13.75
N ARG A 294 6.76 24.56 -13.42
CA ARG A 294 7.77 24.91 -14.44
C ARG A 294 8.03 23.76 -15.41
N LEU A 295 8.08 22.53 -14.90
CA LEU A 295 8.23 21.34 -15.73
C LEU A 295 7.06 21.17 -16.69
N ILE A 296 5.81 21.29 -16.21
CA ILE A 296 4.60 21.24 -17.06
C ILE A 296 4.68 22.31 -18.16
N MET A 297 5.02 23.57 -17.84
CA MET A 297 5.17 24.62 -18.85
C MET A 297 6.24 24.29 -19.90
N SER A 298 7.35 23.69 -19.49
CA SER A 298 8.41 23.30 -20.41
C SER A 298 7.99 22.18 -21.36
N GLU A 299 7.11 21.27 -20.91
CA GLU A 299 6.54 20.22 -21.77
C GLU A 299 5.59 20.82 -22.80
N TYR A 300 4.68 21.70 -22.40
CA TYR A 300 3.81 22.39 -23.37
C TYR A 300 4.63 23.11 -24.46
N ALA A 301 5.70 23.80 -24.07
CA ALA A 301 6.58 24.47 -25.03
C ALA A 301 7.24 23.47 -25.99
N HIS A 302 7.60 22.27 -25.53
CA HIS A 302 8.20 21.23 -26.36
C HIS A 302 7.27 20.78 -27.49
N TYR A 303 6.00 20.51 -27.20
CA TYR A 303 5.03 20.02 -28.20
C TYR A 303 4.50 21.13 -29.12
N LEU A 304 4.38 22.37 -28.61
CA LEU A 304 3.85 23.51 -29.38
C LEU A 304 4.90 24.20 -30.24
N PHE A 305 6.17 24.21 -29.80
CA PHE A 305 7.28 24.85 -30.49
C PHE A 305 8.44 23.87 -30.63
N PRO A 306 8.27 22.77 -31.40
CA PRO A 306 9.37 21.86 -31.67
C PRO A 306 10.50 22.65 -32.32
N ALA A 307 11.71 22.52 -31.79
CA ALA A 307 12.89 23.12 -32.42
C ALA A 307 13.02 22.49 -33.82
N GLU A 308 13.03 23.32 -34.86
CA GLU A 308 13.37 22.87 -36.21
C GLU A 308 14.72 22.14 -36.14
N HIS A 309 14.73 20.86 -36.52
CA HIS A 309 15.94 20.04 -36.64
C HIS A 309 16.46 20.10 -38.06
#